data_AF-M5RJP5-F1
#
_entry.id   AF-M5RJP5-F1
#
_cell.length_a   1.000
_cell.length_b   1.000
_cell.length_c   1.000
_cell.angle_alpha   90.00
_cell.angle_beta   90.00
_cell.angle_gamma   90.00
#
_symmetry.space_group_name_H-M   'P 1'
#
loop_
_entity.id
_entity.type
_entity.pdbx_description
1 polymer ?
#
loop_
_entity_poly.entity_id
_entity_poly.type
_entity_poly.pdbx_seq_one_letter_code
_entity_poly.pdbx_strand_id
1 'polypeptide(L)'
;MANKSLFQSITSVLPRATVVNEAGGPAYKMSAKHALAQMAATGTFGNVYYASAQNQLDAMRKLIDEIDDNEFLAKLAVYSRERAYMKDMPAALLVVLSTRDTKLMHQVFDRVADNGRVLRTVFQMTRSGQFGRKGLSSSLQRAFQRWLNDASVGKLLSASIGNDPSLRDVLRMARPTPKDDARRALFGWLTDKPVEKWAPATADNLPSTVQSLVAYRAAETAEAQTLIAGDLQVRWDLLADAAKGPLVWKAIARQMGPQALRMNLNTLLRHDVFKKPGILGFAGTDNAMIDYVAGQLADRDAIARSRQFPYQFLAAYMNASDEVPSKIKTALHDAAEIACGNVPTLPGPVIIGLDTSGSMGCSVTGNRGRGGTSKMRCVDVAALFAAAILRRNPDSVVIPFDTQAYKVKVDPSDTILSLSARLSKYGGGGTDCSLPFVEANTRYAKQAFAGIVLVSDNESWIASGRRYGYGRNGSTGVMTQWEKFKKTQRGLGVVDPKLVCIDIQPYGTTQAPERDDILNIGGFSDAVFNVVSSFLENDASRFVREVESVEL
;
A
#
# COMPACT_ATOMS: atom_id res chain seq x y z
N MET A 1 -34.42 -42.22 26.43
CA MET A 1 -33.28 -42.34 25.48
C MET A 1 -32.74 -40.94 25.22
N ALA A 2 -31.44 -40.71 25.47
CA ALA A 2 -30.82 -39.42 25.18
C ALA A 2 -30.92 -39.12 23.67
N ASN A 3 -31.25 -37.86 23.32
CA ASN A 3 -31.36 -37.44 21.94
C ASN A 3 -29.99 -37.50 21.26
N LYS A 4 -29.78 -38.52 20.43
CA LYS A 4 -28.50 -38.78 19.76
C LYS A 4 -28.06 -37.63 18.83
N SER A 5 -28.95 -36.72 18.41
CA SER A 5 -28.56 -35.53 17.63
C SER A 5 -28.02 -34.39 18.51
N LEU A 6 -28.51 -34.27 19.75
CA LEU A 6 -28.04 -33.28 20.73
C LEU A 6 -26.76 -33.73 21.46
N PHE A 7 -26.58 -35.04 21.63
CA PHE A 7 -25.43 -35.63 22.33
C PHE A 7 -24.48 -36.36 21.38
N GLN A 8 -24.44 -35.96 20.10
CA GLN A 8 -23.38 -36.41 19.20
C GLN A 8 -22.04 -35.90 19.74
N SER A 9 -21.08 -36.82 19.92
CA SER A 9 -19.67 -36.50 20.17
C SER A 9 -19.22 -35.41 19.18
N ILE A 10 -18.56 -34.37 19.71
CA ILE A 10 -17.89 -33.30 18.94
C ILE A 10 -16.76 -33.96 18.14
N THR A 11 -17.12 -34.62 17.05
CA THR A 11 -16.20 -35.36 16.16
C THR A 11 -15.56 -34.44 15.12
N SER A 12 -16.03 -33.20 15.00
CA SER A 12 -15.47 -32.19 14.11
C SER A 12 -14.46 -31.32 14.87
N VAL A 13 -13.20 -31.74 14.91
CA VAL A 13 -12.06 -30.93 15.41
C VAL A 13 -11.83 -29.70 14.52
N LEU A 14 -12.35 -29.72 13.29
CA LEU A 14 -12.23 -28.63 12.32
C LEU A 14 -13.41 -27.66 12.44
N PRO A 15 -13.16 -26.33 12.37
CA PRO A 15 -14.23 -25.35 12.37
C PRO A 15 -15.10 -25.52 11.12
N ARG A 16 -16.42 -25.39 11.25
CA ARG A 16 -17.32 -25.38 10.10
C ARG A 16 -17.27 -24.03 9.42
N ALA A 17 -17.26 -24.01 8.08
CA ALA A 17 -17.38 -22.77 7.32
C ALA A 17 -18.67 -22.03 7.70
N THR A 18 -18.58 -20.71 7.85
CA THR A 18 -19.65 -19.87 8.41
C THR A 18 -20.38 -19.05 7.34
N VAL A 19 -19.74 -18.85 6.18
CA VAL A 19 -20.25 -18.02 5.09
C VAL A 19 -19.86 -18.62 3.73
N VAL A 20 -20.36 -18.00 2.67
CA VAL A 20 -19.98 -18.28 1.28
C VAL A 20 -19.18 -17.07 0.78
N ASN A 21 -18.08 -17.30 0.07
CA ASN A 21 -17.27 -16.23 -0.53
C ASN A 21 -17.89 -15.72 -1.84
N GLU A 22 -17.28 -14.73 -2.48
CA GLU A 22 -17.80 -14.10 -3.69
C GLU A 22 -17.85 -15.07 -4.88
N ALA A 23 -16.98 -16.09 -4.91
CA ALA A 23 -17.00 -17.16 -5.91
C ALA A 23 -18.01 -18.29 -5.63
N GLY A 24 -18.76 -18.24 -4.51
CA GLY A 24 -19.77 -19.23 -4.18
C GLY A 24 -19.27 -20.48 -3.43
N GLY A 25 -18.02 -20.47 -2.97
CA GLY A 25 -17.40 -21.51 -2.13
C GLY A 25 -17.55 -21.23 -0.63
N PRO A 26 -17.45 -22.26 0.24
CA PRO A 26 -17.48 -22.07 1.69
C PRO A 26 -16.23 -21.35 2.18
N ALA A 27 -16.43 -20.44 3.12
CA ALA A 27 -15.39 -19.64 3.75
C ALA A 27 -15.74 -19.31 5.20
N TYR A 28 -14.82 -18.67 5.90
CA TYR A 28 -15.03 -18.16 7.26
C TYR A 28 -15.17 -16.64 7.23
N LYS A 29 -16.12 -16.12 8.01
CA LYS A 29 -16.29 -14.67 8.21
C LYS A 29 -15.18 -14.20 9.15
N MET A 30 -14.47 -13.14 8.77
CA MET A 30 -13.53 -12.48 9.67
C MET A 30 -14.28 -11.72 10.78
N SER A 31 -13.63 -11.52 11.93
CA SER A 31 -14.17 -10.60 12.95
C SER A 31 -14.22 -9.17 12.40
N ALA A 32 -15.15 -8.34 12.89
CA ALA A 32 -15.29 -6.96 12.39
C ALA A 32 -13.99 -6.16 12.53
N LYS A 33 -13.33 -6.24 13.70
CA LYS A 33 -12.02 -5.63 13.95
C LYS A 33 -10.98 -6.11 12.94
N HIS A 34 -10.86 -7.42 12.71
CA HIS A 34 -9.87 -7.97 11.78
C HIS A 34 -10.16 -7.55 10.33
N ALA A 35 -11.40 -7.68 9.87
CA ALA A 35 -11.80 -7.30 8.52
C ALA A 35 -11.55 -5.81 8.26
N LEU A 36 -11.89 -4.93 9.21
CA LEU A 36 -11.61 -3.50 9.09
C LEU A 36 -10.10 -3.24 9.08
N ALA A 37 -9.35 -3.92 9.95
CA ALA A 37 -7.91 -3.75 10.03
C ALA A 37 -7.21 -4.17 8.72
N GLN A 38 -7.63 -5.28 8.11
CA GLN A 38 -7.14 -5.68 6.78
C GLN A 38 -7.48 -4.66 5.71
N MET A 39 -8.73 -4.19 5.65
CA MET A 39 -9.11 -3.14 4.71
C MET A 39 -8.25 -1.88 4.91
N ALA A 40 -7.90 -1.61 6.16
CA ALA A 40 -7.16 -0.44 6.56
C ALA A 40 -5.64 -0.50 6.31
N ALA A 41 -5.09 -1.66 5.99
CA ALA A 41 -3.70 -1.80 5.50
C ALA A 41 -3.56 -1.94 3.99
N THR A 42 -4.67 -2.09 3.26
CA THR A 42 -4.65 -2.53 1.86
C THR A 42 -5.09 -1.48 0.87
N GLY A 43 -5.67 -0.37 1.36
CA GLY A 43 -5.91 0.82 0.55
C GLY A 43 -6.97 0.64 -0.52
N THR A 44 -8.08 -0.01 -0.16
CA THR A 44 -9.17 -0.39 -1.05
C THR A 44 -10.29 0.68 -1.07
N PHE A 45 -10.22 1.55 -2.07
CA PHE A 45 -11.34 2.35 -2.59
C PHE A 45 -11.31 2.34 -4.13
N GLY A 46 -11.27 1.14 -4.73
CA GLY A 46 -11.18 0.93 -6.18
C GLY A 46 -11.99 -0.30 -6.60
N ASN A 47 -12.34 -0.45 -7.88
CA ASN A 47 -13.09 -1.64 -8.32
C ASN A 47 -12.14 -2.84 -8.41
N VAL A 48 -12.17 -3.77 -7.47
CA VAL A 48 -11.44 -5.06 -7.52
C VAL A 48 -12.25 -6.11 -8.28
N TYR A 49 -11.70 -7.31 -8.48
CA TYR A 49 -12.31 -8.33 -9.36
C TYR A 49 -13.75 -8.68 -8.95
N TYR A 50 -14.03 -8.84 -7.65
CA TYR A 50 -15.36 -9.17 -7.15
C TYR A 50 -16.16 -8.00 -6.56
N ALA A 51 -15.58 -6.80 -6.39
CA ALA A 51 -16.24 -5.69 -5.69
C ALA A 51 -15.95 -4.30 -6.29
N SER A 52 -16.98 -3.44 -6.33
CA SER A 52 -16.84 -2.04 -6.75
C SER A 52 -16.24 -1.16 -5.62
N ALA A 53 -15.71 0.01 -5.97
CA ALA A 53 -15.23 1.00 -5.00
C ALA A 53 -16.34 1.46 -4.03
N GLN A 54 -17.59 1.52 -4.51
CA GLN A 54 -18.76 1.86 -3.70
C GLN A 54 -19.07 0.75 -2.70
N ASN A 55 -19.04 -0.52 -3.15
CA ASN A 55 -19.25 -1.68 -2.29
C ASN A 55 -18.20 -1.73 -1.17
N GLN A 56 -16.93 -1.40 -1.47
CA GLN A 56 -15.86 -1.34 -0.47
C GLN A 56 -16.11 -0.26 0.58
N LEU A 57 -16.53 0.94 0.17
CA LEU A 57 -16.89 2.01 1.09
C LEU A 57 -18.08 1.64 1.99
N ASP A 58 -19.09 0.98 1.41
CA ASP A 58 -20.25 0.48 2.15
C ASP A 58 -19.86 -0.61 3.16
N ALA A 59 -19.01 -1.56 2.76
CA ALA A 59 -18.49 -2.59 3.65
C ALA A 59 -17.67 -1.98 4.81
N MET A 60 -16.81 -1.01 4.52
CA MET A 60 -16.05 -0.29 5.54
C MET A 60 -16.96 0.35 6.58
N ARG A 61 -18.00 1.06 6.12
CA ARG A 61 -18.96 1.72 7.03
C ARG A 61 -19.67 0.71 7.92
N LYS A 62 -20.16 -0.39 7.34
CA LYS A 62 -20.80 -1.47 8.11
C LYS A 62 -19.86 -2.03 9.18
N LEU A 63 -18.61 -2.27 8.84
CA LEU A 63 -17.61 -2.77 9.80
C LEU A 63 -17.33 -1.76 10.91
N ILE A 64 -17.25 -0.46 10.58
CA ILE A 64 -17.10 0.62 11.56
C ILE A 64 -18.34 0.70 12.49
N ASP A 65 -19.54 0.51 11.96
CA ASP A 65 -20.80 0.47 12.72
C ASP A 65 -20.94 -0.78 13.60
N GLU A 66 -20.30 -1.90 13.26
CA GLU A 66 -20.22 -3.10 14.11
C GLU A 66 -19.18 -2.98 15.26
N ILE A 67 -18.32 -1.95 15.27
CA ILE A 67 -17.26 -1.77 16.27
C ILE A 67 -17.58 -0.59 17.19
N ASP A 68 -17.91 -0.90 18.44
CA ASP A 68 -18.17 0.08 19.51
C ASP A 68 -16.89 0.64 20.16
N ASP A 69 -15.74 -0.01 19.92
CA ASP A 69 -14.44 0.34 20.48
C ASP A 69 -13.79 1.49 19.70
N ASN A 70 -14.08 2.73 20.12
CA ASN A 70 -13.49 3.92 19.50
C ASN A 70 -11.97 4.04 19.73
N GLU A 71 -11.43 3.46 20.81
CA GLU A 71 -9.98 3.45 21.04
C GLU A 71 -9.29 2.61 19.97
N PHE A 72 -9.84 1.44 19.64
CA PHE A 72 -9.38 0.63 18.51
C PHE A 72 -9.44 1.40 17.19
N LEU A 73 -10.52 2.13 16.90
CA LEU A 73 -10.62 2.94 15.67
C LEU A 73 -9.56 4.05 15.61
N ALA A 74 -9.25 4.69 16.74
CA ALA A 74 -8.19 5.69 16.85
C ALA A 74 -6.81 5.08 16.61
N LYS A 75 -6.53 3.93 17.23
CA LYS A 75 -5.27 3.19 17.04
C LYS A 75 -5.13 2.73 15.61
N LEU A 76 -6.23 2.27 15.00
CA LEU A 76 -6.25 1.84 13.61
C LEU A 76 -5.98 3.01 12.66
N ALA A 77 -6.53 4.20 12.92
CA ALA A 77 -6.25 5.38 12.11
C ALA A 77 -4.75 5.73 12.11
N VAL A 78 -4.12 5.67 13.27
CA VAL A 78 -2.67 5.90 13.42
C VAL A 78 -1.87 4.79 12.76
N TYR A 79 -2.21 3.52 13.03
CA TYR A 79 -1.57 2.35 12.40
C TYR A 79 -1.59 2.43 10.88
N SER A 80 -2.78 2.70 10.31
CA SER A 80 -2.98 2.84 8.88
C SER A 80 -2.11 3.92 8.28
N ARG A 81 -1.84 5.01 9.02
CA ARG A 81 -1.02 6.12 8.54
C ARG A 81 0.47 5.85 8.67
N GLU A 82 0.92 5.43 9.85
CA GLU A 82 2.33 5.37 10.22
C GLU A 82 2.99 4.04 9.84
N ARG A 83 2.25 2.93 9.87
CA ARG A 83 2.77 1.58 9.59
C ARG A 83 2.30 1.05 8.24
N ALA A 84 1.03 1.24 7.88
CA ALA A 84 0.53 0.80 6.59
C ALA A 84 0.66 1.84 5.47
N TYR A 85 1.06 3.09 5.79
CA TYR A 85 1.28 4.18 4.83
C TYR A 85 0.08 4.52 3.93
N MET A 86 -1.14 4.24 4.42
CA MET A 86 -2.38 4.58 3.75
C MET A 86 -2.69 6.08 3.84
N LYS A 87 -3.60 6.52 2.96
CA LYS A 87 -3.96 7.93 2.81
C LYS A 87 -5.44 8.17 3.12
N ASP A 88 -6.30 7.38 2.49
CA ASP A 88 -7.75 7.61 2.54
C ASP A 88 -8.39 6.95 3.76
N MET A 89 -8.01 5.71 4.09
CA MET A 89 -8.51 5.03 5.29
C MET A 89 -8.25 5.81 6.60
N PRO A 90 -7.02 6.24 6.91
CA PRO A 90 -6.79 6.94 8.18
C PRO A 90 -7.56 8.26 8.24
N ALA A 91 -7.75 8.94 7.10
CA ALA A 91 -8.61 10.12 7.01
C ALA A 91 -10.10 9.77 7.28
N ALA A 92 -10.61 8.67 6.72
CA ALA A 92 -11.98 8.22 6.95
C ALA A 92 -12.23 7.90 8.43
N LEU A 93 -11.33 7.13 9.06
CA LEU A 93 -11.39 6.81 10.49
C LEU A 93 -11.34 8.08 11.36
N LEU A 94 -10.49 9.05 11.00
CA LEU A 94 -10.43 10.34 11.70
C LEU A 94 -11.74 11.13 11.58
N VAL A 95 -12.38 11.13 10.40
CA VAL A 95 -13.69 11.78 10.21
C VAL A 95 -14.78 11.07 11.02
N VAL A 96 -14.77 9.74 11.08
CA VAL A 96 -15.68 8.96 11.95
C VAL A 96 -15.50 9.34 13.41
N LEU A 97 -14.26 9.40 13.91
CA LEU A 97 -13.96 9.82 15.28
C LEU A 97 -14.41 11.26 15.56
N SER A 98 -14.35 12.16 14.56
CA SER A 98 -14.88 13.52 14.71
C SER A 98 -16.39 13.57 15.03
N THR A 99 -17.11 12.47 14.77
CA THR A 99 -18.52 12.29 15.11
C THR A 99 -18.70 11.49 16.39
N ARG A 100 -17.97 10.39 16.55
CA ARG A 100 -18.14 9.44 17.67
C ARG A 100 -17.42 9.86 18.95
N ASP A 101 -16.19 10.34 18.86
CA ASP A 101 -15.35 10.71 19.99
C ASP A 101 -14.37 11.83 19.61
N THR A 102 -14.74 13.07 19.94
CA THR A 102 -13.91 14.23 19.61
C THR A 102 -12.60 14.27 20.40
N LYS A 103 -12.52 13.63 21.57
CA LYS A 103 -11.31 13.61 22.39
C LYS A 103 -10.26 12.73 21.73
N LEU A 104 -10.63 11.50 21.37
CA LEU A 104 -9.76 10.59 20.62
C LEU A 104 -9.38 11.18 19.26
N MET A 105 -10.33 11.79 18.54
CA MET A 105 -10.05 12.51 17.29
C MET A 105 -8.93 13.53 17.46
N HIS A 106 -8.99 14.38 18.50
CA HIS A 106 -7.97 15.40 18.74
C HIS A 106 -6.61 14.81 19.11
N GLN A 107 -6.58 13.67 19.81
CA GLN A 107 -5.36 12.96 20.21
C GLN A 107 -4.62 12.42 18.99
N VAL A 108 -5.33 11.84 18.02
CA VAL A 108 -4.70 11.25 16.82
C VAL A 108 -4.59 12.18 15.62
N PHE A 109 -5.23 13.36 15.64
CA PHE A 109 -5.35 14.25 14.47
C PHE A 109 -4.01 14.56 13.82
N ASP A 110 -3.01 14.98 14.60
CA ASP A 110 -1.74 15.46 14.06
C ASP A 110 -0.82 14.32 13.56
N ARG A 111 -1.04 13.11 14.07
CA ARG A 111 -0.38 11.87 13.61
C ARG A 111 -0.99 11.35 12.33
N VAL A 112 -2.30 11.44 12.19
CA VAL A 112 -3.02 11.05 10.98
C VAL A 112 -2.82 12.10 9.86
N ALA A 113 -3.19 13.36 10.13
CA ALA A 113 -3.05 14.48 9.21
C ALA A 113 -1.62 15.06 9.25
N ASP A 114 -0.61 14.19 9.16
CA ASP A 114 0.81 14.55 9.22
C ASP A 114 1.25 15.51 8.10
N ASN A 115 0.53 15.57 6.98
CA ASN A 115 0.81 16.43 5.85
C ASN A 115 -0.46 17.04 5.21
N GLY A 116 -0.25 18.02 4.33
CA GLY A 116 -1.34 18.74 3.68
C GLY A 116 -2.19 17.93 2.71
N ARG A 117 -1.69 16.79 2.19
CA ARG A 117 -2.51 15.89 1.36
C ARG A 117 -3.57 15.22 2.23
N VAL A 118 -3.17 14.61 3.35
CA VAL A 118 -4.11 13.93 4.25
C VAL A 118 -5.07 14.93 4.88
N LEU A 119 -4.60 16.12 5.26
CA LEU A 119 -5.46 17.21 5.75
C LEU A 119 -6.59 17.55 4.76
N ARG A 120 -6.28 17.64 3.45
CA ARG A 120 -7.26 17.92 2.40
C ARG A 120 -8.17 16.72 2.14
N THR A 121 -7.67 15.49 2.25
CA THR A 121 -8.51 14.28 2.21
C THR A 121 -9.53 14.27 3.35
N VAL A 122 -9.12 14.55 4.59
CA VAL A 122 -10.02 14.67 5.76
C VAL A 122 -11.08 15.73 5.50
N PHE A 123 -10.69 16.89 4.96
CA PHE A 123 -11.61 17.97 4.60
C PHE A 123 -12.61 17.55 3.51
N GLN A 124 -12.13 16.89 2.44
CA GLN A 124 -12.96 16.38 1.36
C GLN A 124 -14.00 15.37 1.86
N MET A 125 -13.56 14.39 2.65
CA MET A 125 -14.41 13.37 3.25
C MET A 125 -15.44 13.99 4.22
N THR A 126 -15.04 14.99 5.01
CA THR A 126 -15.97 15.75 5.86
C THR A 126 -17.02 16.51 5.03
N ARG A 127 -16.67 17.05 3.86
CA ARG A 127 -17.64 17.76 3.00
C ARG A 127 -18.57 16.83 2.24
N SER A 128 -18.14 15.59 1.99
CA SER A 128 -18.90 14.60 1.22
C SER A 128 -20.22 14.18 1.87
N GLY A 129 -20.39 14.34 3.19
CA GLY A 129 -21.57 13.81 3.89
C GLY A 129 -21.52 12.32 4.23
N GLN A 130 -20.60 11.56 3.62
CA GLN A 130 -20.60 10.09 3.64
C GLN A 130 -20.33 9.47 5.02
N PHE A 131 -19.81 10.27 5.97
CA PHE A 131 -19.46 9.86 7.33
C PHE A 131 -20.29 10.61 8.39
N GLY A 132 -21.52 11.03 8.02
CA GLY A 132 -22.47 11.65 8.94
C GLY A 132 -22.24 13.15 9.21
N ARG A 133 -21.29 13.79 8.52
CA ARG A 133 -21.07 15.25 8.58
C ARG A 133 -20.88 15.83 7.19
N LYS A 134 -21.39 17.05 6.97
CA LYS A 134 -21.26 17.84 5.72
C LYS A 134 -20.42 19.12 5.87
N GLY A 135 -19.88 19.37 7.06
CA GLY A 135 -19.13 20.59 7.40
C GLY A 135 -18.25 20.42 8.63
N LEU A 136 -17.35 21.37 8.84
CA LEU A 136 -16.45 21.39 10.00
C LEU A 136 -17.27 21.72 11.26
N SER A 137 -17.35 20.79 12.21
CA SER A 137 -17.85 21.09 13.56
C SER A 137 -16.89 22.06 14.26
N SER A 138 -17.33 22.74 15.33
CA SER A 138 -16.46 23.62 16.11
C SER A 138 -15.21 22.88 16.62
N SER A 139 -15.33 21.61 17.02
CA SER A 139 -14.19 20.80 17.44
C SER A 139 -13.23 20.49 16.29
N LEU A 140 -13.74 20.01 15.16
CA LEU A 140 -12.91 19.69 14.01
C LEU A 140 -12.26 20.95 13.42
N GLN A 141 -13.01 22.06 13.35
CA GLN A 141 -12.48 23.36 12.95
C GLN A 141 -11.29 23.78 13.81
N ARG A 142 -11.36 23.63 15.14
CA ARG A 142 -10.23 23.91 16.05
C ARG A 142 -9.00 23.04 15.72
N ALA A 143 -9.19 21.77 15.37
CA ALA A 143 -8.08 20.89 14.96
C ALA A 143 -7.39 21.40 13.69
N PHE A 144 -8.17 21.78 12.67
CA PHE A 144 -7.64 22.39 11.44
C PHE A 144 -6.93 23.72 11.72
N GLN A 145 -7.51 24.57 12.57
CA GLN A 145 -6.90 25.86 12.93
C GLN A 145 -5.55 25.67 13.64
N ARG A 146 -5.47 24.74 14.59
CA ARG A 146 -4.23 24.36 15.27
C ARG A 146 -3.19 23.91 14.26
N TRP A 147 -3.54 22.94 13.42
CA TRP A 147 -2.64 22.42 12.39
C TRP A 147 -2.07 23.51 11.49
N LEU A 148 -2.92 24.45 11.02
CA LEU A 148 -2.51 25.54 10.12
C LEU A 148 -1.57 26.54 10.80
N ASN A 149 -1.75 26.80 12.10
CA ASN A 149 -0.91 27.73 12.86
C ASN A 149 0.43 27.11 13.31
N ASP A 150 0.43 25.80 13.57
CA ASP A 150 1.59 25.07 14.04
C ASP A 150 2.47 24.54 12.89
N ALA A 151 1.89 24.34 11.70
CA ALA A 151 2.65 23.92 10.52
C ALA A 151 3.78 24.90 10.17
N SER A 152 4.97 24.37 9.90
CA SER A 152 6.09 25.16 9.38
C SER A 152 5.77 25.77 8.01
N VAL A 153 6.54 26.79 7.60
CA VAL A 153 6.39 27.41 6.28
C VAL A 153 6.52 26.35 5.17
N GLY A 154 7.53 25.48 5.23
CA GLY A 154 7.72 24.40 4.27
C GLY A 154 6.57 23.37 4.26
N LYS A 155 5.97 23.08 5.42
CA LYS A 155 4.79 22.20 5.51
C LYS A 155 3.56 22.83 4.86
N LEU A 156 3.32 24.12 5.04
CA LEU A 156 2.22 24.84 4.39
C LEU A 156 2.43 25.01 2.88
N LEU A 157 3.66 25.29 2.44
CA LEU A 157 4.00 25.30 1.01
C LEU A 157 3.79 23.93 0.38
N SER A 158 4.27 22.86 1.02
CA SER A 158 4.01 21.50 0.54
C SER A 158 2.50 21.17 0.55
N ALA A 159 1.74 21.73 1.49
CA ALA A 159 0.30 21.53 1.59
C ALA A 159 -0.50 22.30 0.53
N SER A 160 0.06 23.38 -0.03
CA SER A 160 -0.58 24.14 -1.11
C SER A 160 -0.53 23.43 -2.46
N ILE A 161 0.27 22.36 -2.58
CA ILE A 161 0.38 21.55 -3.80
C ILE A 161 -0.89 20.72 -3.98
N GLY A 162 -1.55 20.88 -5.11
CA GLY A 162 -2.73 20.11 -5.53
C GLY A 162 -4.03 20.85 -5.29
N ASN A 163 -5.03 20.47 -6.08
CA ASN A 163 -6.35 21.10 -6.13
C ASN A 163 -7.43 20.04 -5.83
N ASP A 164 -8.61 20.46 -5.41
CA ASP A 164 -9.78 19.59 -5.15
C ASP A 164 -9.70 18.66 -3.92
N PRO A 165 -9.79 19.20 -2.70
CA PRO A 165 -9.86 20.63 -2.35
C PRO A 165 -8.46 21.24 -2.29
N SER A 166 -8.36 22.56 -2.49
CA SER A 166 -7.10 23.29 -2.33
C SER A 166 -6.84 23.64 -0.86
N LEU A 167 -5.58 23.95 -0.49
CA LEU A 167 -5.29 24.49 0.84
C LEU A 167 -6.01 25.82 1.09
N ARG A 168 -6.25 26.60 0.03
CA ARG A 168 -7.03 27.83 0.06
C ARG A 168 -8.48 27.59 0.52
N ASP A 169 -9.12 26.52 0.06
CA ASP A 169 -10.46 26.13 0.51
C ASP A 169 -10.48 25.75 1.98
N VAL A 170 -9.46 25.01 2.42
CA VAL A 170 -9.27 24.64 3.83
C VAL A 170 -9.10 25.89 4.69
N LEU A 171 -8.24 26.83 4.30
CA LEU A 171 -8.03 28.10 5.02
C LEU A 171 -9.32 28.93 5.13
N ARG A 172 -10.10 29.02 4.05
CA ARG A 172 -11.38 29.76 4.01
C ARG A 172 -12.43 29.17 4.95
N MET A 173 -12.47 27.85 5.08
CA MET A 173 -13.45 27.16 5.95
C MET A 173 -12.98 27.05 7.39
N ALA A 174 -11.71 26.73 7.62
CA ALA A 174 -11.14 26.62 8.96
C ALA A 174 -11.05 27.99 9.66
N ARG A 175 -10.82 29.06 8.90
CA ARG A 175 -10.70 30.44 9.39
C ARG A 175 -9.73 30.54 10.60
N PRO A 176 -8.47 30.10 10.46
CA PRO A 176 -7.50 30.24 11.55
C PRO A 176 -7.23 31.71 11.83
N THR A 177 -7.11 32.05 13.11
CA THR A 177 -6.58 33.35 13.53
C THR A 177 -5.05 33.26 13.48
N PRO A 178 -4.35 34.06 12.66
CA PRO A 178 -2.89 34.05 12.60
C PRO A 178 -2.28 34.46 13.94
N LYS A 179 -1.20 33.78 14.34
CA LYS A 179 -0.49 34.04 15.61
C LYS A 179 0.46 35.24 15.58
N ASP A 180 0.93 35.61 14.39
CA ASP A 180 1.88 36.70 14.14
C ASP A 180 1.70 37.26 12.72
N ASP A 181 2.41 38.35 12.40
CA ASP A 181 2.30 39.02 11.11
C ASP A 181 2.92 38.21 9.96
N ALA A 182 3.96 37.41 10.23
CA ALA A 182 4.53 36.52 9.23
C ALA A 182 3.52 35.42 8.80
N ARG A 183 2.80 34.83 9.75
CA ARG A 183 1.73 33.87 9.50
C ARG A 183 0.55 34.53 8.80
N ARG A 184 0.22 35.77 9.17
CA ARG A 184 -0.84 36.55 8.53
C ARG A 184 -0.53 36.82 7.07
N ALA A 185 0.68 37.30 6.76
CA ALA A 185 1.16 37.49 5.39
C ALA A 185 1.15 36.17 4.61
N LEU A 186 1.65 35.07 5.22
CA LEU A 186 1.65 33.76 4.59
C LEU A 186 0.25 33.24 4.27
N PHE A 187 -0.72 33.36 5.20
CA PHE A 187 -2.12 32.99 4.92
C PHE A 187 -2.76 33.91 3.89
N GLY A 188 -2.42 35.20 3.89
CA GLY A 188 -2.81 36.16 2.87
C GLY A 188 -2.36 35.71 1.48
N TRP A 189 -1.07 35.42 1.33
CA TRP A 189 -0.46 34.90 0.10
C TRP A 189 -1.07 33.57 -0.34
N LEU A 190 -1.17 32.57 0.56
CA LEU A 190 -1.77 31.27 0.27
C LEU A 190 -3.25 31.32 -0.15
N THR A 191 -3.95 32.43 0.16
CA THR A 191 -5.35 32.62 -0.20
C THR A 191 -5.56 33.59 -1.37
N ASP A 192 -4.48 34.01 -2.03
CA ASP A 192 -4.44 35.03 -3.07
C ASP A 192 -5.19 36.30 -2.64
N LYS A 193 -5.07 36.69 -1.38
CA LYS A 193 -5.60 37.97 -0.91
C LYS A 193 -4.65 39.08 -1.36
N PRO A 194 -5.17 40.24 -1.78
CA PRO A 194 -4.32 41.39 -2.07
C PRO A 194 -3.67 41.89 -0.77
N VAL A 195 -2.47 42.48 -0.89
CA VAL A 195 -1.56 42.77 0.25
C VAL A 195 -2.21 43.70 1.28
N GLU A 196 -3.09 44.60 0.86
CA GLU A 196 -3.80 45.53 1.73
C GLU A 196 -4.72 44.81 2.72
N LYS A 197 -5.19 43.60 2.36
CA LYS A 197 -6.02 42.76 3.24
C LYS A 197 -5.19 41.92 4.22
N TRP A 198 -3.87 42.06 4.23
CA TRP A 198 -2.98 41.37 5.17
C TRP A 198 -2.74 42.18 6.43
N ALA A 199 -3.29 43.40 6.53
CA ALA A 199 -3.06 44.31 7.65
C ALA A 199 -3.24 43.63 9.03
N PRO A 200 -2.32 43.87 9.98
CA PRO A 200 -1.20 44.84 9.90
C PRO A 200 0.06 44.33 9.16
N ALA A 201 0.06 43.09 8.67
CA ALA A 201 1.20 42.52 7.95
C ALA A 201 1.35 43.10 6.53
N THR A 202 2.59 43.14 6.04
CA THR A 202 2.97 43.59 4.68
C THR A 202 3.68 42.47 3.90
N ALA A 203 4.10 42.76 2.67
CA ALA A 203 4.88 41.84 1.84
C ALA A 203 6.22 41.45 2.48
N ASP A 204 6.84 42.36 3.25
CA ASP A 204 8.13 42.12 3.91
C ASP A 204 8.04 41.10 5.05
N ASN A 205 6.83 40.89 5.60
CA ASN A 205 6.58 39.86 6.59
C ASN A 205 6.48 38.45 5.97
N LEU A 206 6.46 38.31 4.63
CA LEU A 206 6.49 37.00 4.00
C LEU A 206 7.79 36.27 4.35
N PRO A 207 7.74 34.97 4.69
CA PRO A 207 8.95 34.20 4.93
C PRO A 207 9.88 34.21 3.71
N SER A 208 11.20 34.26 3.93
CA SER A 208 12.22 34.33 2.87
C SER A 208 12.06 33.25 1.80
N THR A 209 11.74 32.02 2.20
CA THR A 209 11.45 30.91 1.27
C THR A 209 10.31 31.23 0.30
N VAL A 210 9.28 31.95 0.76
CA VAL A 210 8.15 32.36 -0.09
C VAL A 210 8.56 33.50 -1.02
N GLN A 211 9.36 34.45 -0.52
CA GLN A 211 9.91 35.52 -1.35
C GLN A 211 10.76 34.96 -2.50
N SER A 212 11.64 34.00 -2.21
CA SER A 212 12.46 33.33 -3.23
C SER A 212 11.60 32.50 -4.20
N LEU A 213 10.51 31.88 -3.75
CA LEU A 213 9.56 31.20 -4.64
C LEU A 213 8.81 32.18 -5.56
N VAL A 214 8.46 33.37 -5.05
CA VAL A 214 7.88 34.45 -5.87
C VAL A 214 8.89 34.93 -6.91
N ALA A 215 10.16 35.13 -6.52
CA ALA A 215 11.24 35.48 -7.44
C ALA A 215 11.47 34.40 -8.50
N TYR A 216 11.44 33.12 -8.11
CA TYR A 216 11.53 31.98 -9.04
C TYR A 216 10.41 31.99 -10.10
N ARG A 217 9.18 32.31 -9.68
CA ARG A 217 8.02 32.39 -10.59
C ARG A 217 8.07 33.63 -11.48
N ALA A 218 8.69 34.72 -11.01
CA ALA A 218 8.84 35.97 -11.76
C ALA A 218 10.05 35.98 -12.70
N ALA A 219 11.03 35.09 -12.51
CA ALA A 219 12.25 35.05 -13.30
C ALA A 219 11.95 34.95 -14.81
N GLU A 220 12.51 35.84 -15.63
CA GLU A 220 12.18 35.94 -17.06
C GLU A 220 12.86 34.86 -17.91
N THR A 221 14.08 34.45 -17.54
CA THR A 221 14.89 33.48 -18.30
C THR A 221 15.02 32.12 -17.59
N ALA A 222 15.29 31.07 -18.37
CA ALA A 222 15.50 29.73 -17.84
C ALA A 222 16.77 29.66 -16.96
N GLU A 223 17.81 30.42 -17.30
CA GLU A 223 19.08 30.49 -16.58
C GLU A 223 18.90 31.14 -15.20
N ALA A 224 18.21 32.29 -15.14
CA ALA A 224 17.89 32.95 -13.88
C ALA A 224 17.02 32.06 -12.99
N GLN A 225 16.01 31.41 -13.58
CA GLN A 225 15.14 30.49 -12.88
C GLN A 225 15.90 29.26 -12.36
N THR A 226 16.88 28.76 -13.10
CA THR A 226 17.75 27.63 -12.70
C THR A 226 18.65 28.00 -11.53
N LEU A 227 19.22 29.20 -11.53
CA LEU A 227 20.05 29.70 -10.42
C LEU A 227 19.24 29.80 -9.13
N ILE A 228 18.07 30.44 -9.20
CA ILE A 228 17.16 30.58 -8.04
C ILE A 228 16.71 29.19 -7.55
N ALA A 229 16.36 28.28 -8.47
CA ALA A 229 16.00 26.92 -8.09
C ALA A 229 17.12 26.28 -7.28
N GLY A 230 18.38 26.35 -7.74
CA GLY A 230 19.54 25.72 -7.10
C GLY A 230 19.69 26.04 -5.61
N ASP A 231 19.41 27.27 -5.22
CA ASP A 231 19.52 27.73 -3.83
C ASP A 231 18.23 27.50 -3.01
N LEU A 232 17.10 27.29 -3.69
CA LEU A 232 15.80 27.18 -3.06
C LEU A 232 15.56 25.79 -2.47
N GLN A 233 15.46 25.72 -1.14
CA GLN A 233 15.16 24.49 -0.41
C GLN A 233 13.64 24.30 -0.26
N VAL A 234 12.95 23.97 -1.35
CA VAL A 234 11.52 23.64 -1.34
C VAL A 234 11.26 22.30 -2.02
N ARG A 235 10.05 21.77 -1.85
CA ARG A 235 9.62 20.58 -2.58
C ARG A 235 9.59 20.88 -4.07
N TRP A 236 10.23 20.03 -4.87
CA TRP A 236 10.42 20.21 -6.33
C TRP A 236 9.12 20.51 -7.09
N ASP A 237 7.99 19.97 -6.63
CA ASP A 237 6.67 20.10 -7.23
C ASP A 237 6.06 21.50 -7.08
N LEU A 238 6.63 22.37 -6.23
CA LEU A 238 6.31 23.81 -6.19
C LEU A 238 6.98 24.61 -7.31
N LEU A 239 7.97 24.02 -7.97
CA LEU A 239 8.75 24.63 -9.05
C LEU A 239 8.28 24.15 -10.43
N ALA A 240 7.76 22.92 -10.47
CA ALA A 240 7.39 22.22 -11.70
C ALA A 240 6.39 22.98 -12.58
N ASP A 241 5.41 23.68 -12.00
CA ASP A 241 4.34 24.38 -12.73
C ASP A 241 4.84 25.63 -13.47
N ALA A 242 5.84 26.32 -12.91
CA ALA A 242 6.43 27.54 -13.46
C ALA A 242 7.75 27.29 -14.22
N ALA A 243 8.18 26.04 -14.36
CA ALA A 243 9.46 25.68 -14.96
C ALA A 243 9.55 26.03 -16.47
N LYS A 244 10.51 26.88 -16.82
CA LYS A 244 10.75 27.40 -18.18
C LYS A 244 11.64 26.47 -19.01
N GLY A 245 11.14 25.27 -19.28
CA GLY A 245 11.76 24.34 -20.22
C GLY A 245 12.81 23.38 -19.64
N PRO A 246 13.54 22.64 -20.50
CA PRO A 246 14.31 21.46 -20.07
C PRO A 246 15.48 21.78 -19.13
N LEU A 247 16.10 22.96 -19.24
CA LEU A 247 17.20 23.38 -18.37
C LEU A 247 16.78 23.43 -16.90
N VAL A 248 15.63 24.07 -16.63
CA VAL A 248 15.08 24.21 -15.29
C VAL A 248 14.62 22.84 -14.77
N TRP A 249 13.99 22.02 -15.61
CA TRP A 249 13.59 20.67 -15.23
C TRP A 249 14.76 19.76 -14.87
N LYS A 250 15.93 19.93 -15.50
CA LYS A 250 17.16 19.22 -15.10
C LYS A 250 17.64 19.64 -13.71
N ALA A 251 17.54 20.93 -13.36
CA ALA A 251 17.85 21.40 -12.01
C ALA A 251 16.86 20.90 -10.97
N ILE A 252 15.55 20.94 -11.27
CA ILE A 252 14.49 20.36 -10.44
C ILE A 252 14.76 18.86 -10.22
N ALA A 253 15.12 18.12 -11.28
CA ALA A 253 15.42 16.69 -11.19
C ALA A 253 16.61 16.38 -10.26
N ARG A 254 17.61 17.27 -10.17
CA ARG A 254 18.73 17.12 -9.22
C ARG A 254 18.34 17.37 -7.77
N GLN A 255 17.23 18.07 -7.52
CA GLN A 255 16.66 18.23 -6.18
C GLN A 255 15.72 17.09 -5.80
N MET A 256 15.28 16.28 -6.76
CA MET A 256 14.45 15.13 -6.49
C MET A 256 15.30 14.05 -5.80
N GLY A 257 14.88 13.64 -4.59
CA GLY A 257 15.43 12.42 -3.99
C GLY A 257 15.06 11.16 -4.80
N PRO A 258 15.70 10.00 -4.52
CA PRO A 258 15.50 8.76 -5.29
C PRO A 258 14.04 8.35 -5.47
N GLN A 259 13.23 8.51 -4.42
CA GLN A 259 11.80 8.21 -4.48
C GLN A 259 11.02 9.15 -5.41
N ALA A 260 11.36 10.44 -5.41
CA ALA A 260 10.73 11.41 -6.30
C ALA A 260 11.13 11.17 -7.75
N LEU A 261 12.41 10.86 -8.02
CA LEU A 261 12.88 10.47 -9.35
C LEU A 261 12.11 9.25 -9.87
N ARG A 262 12.05 8.18 -9.07
CA ARG A 262 11.34 6.94 -9.41
C ARG A 262 9.88 7.19 -9.81
N MET A 263 9.18 8.04 -9.06
CA MET A 263 7.76 8.34 -9.30
C MET A 263 7.51 9.26 -10.51
N ASN A 264 8.53 9.98 -11.00
CA ASN A 264 8.36 11.05 -11.98
C ASN A 264 9.14 10.84 -13.29
N LEU A 265 9.64 9.63 -13.58
CA LEU A 265 10.39 9.36 -14.81
C LEU A 265 9.64 9.76 -16.10
N ASN A 266 8.35 9.46 -16.19
CA ASN A 266 7.53 9.85 -17.34
C ASN A 266 7.33 11.37 -17.40
N THR A 267 7.32 12.07 -16.25
CA THR A 267 7.26 13.54 -16.22
C THR A 267 8.58 14.14 -16.70
N LEU A 268 9.72 13.63 -16.23
CA LEU A 268 11.04 14.05 -16.68
C LEU A 268 11.21 13.84 -18.19
N LEU A 269 10.74 12.70 -18.71
CA LEU A 269 10.72 12.41 -20.14
C LEU A 269 9.88 13.45 -20.92
N ARG A 270 8.65 13.74 -20.47
CA ARG A 270 7.75 14.71 -21.12
C ARG A 270 8.32 16.12 -21.20
N HIS A 271 9.23 16.47 -20.30
CA HIS A 271 9.90 17.77 -20.25
C HIS A 271 11.33 17.73 -20.83
N ASP A 272 11.63 16.70 -21.65
CA ASP A 272 12.89 16.55 -22.39
C ASP A 272 14.16 16.58 -21.51
N VAL A 273 14.05 16.16 -20.24
CA VAL A 273 15.19 16.13 -19.28
C VAL A 273 16.31 15.20 -19.75
N PHE A 274 15.98 14.16 -20.53
CA PHE A 274 16.95 13.19 -21.05
C PHE A 274 17.52 13.57 -22.42
N LYS A 275 17.19 14.75 -22.97
CA LYS A 275 17.70 15.24 -24.25
C LYS A 275 18.71 16.38 -24.04
N LYS A 276 19.70 16.45 -24.92
CA LYS A 276 20.59 17.61 -25.05
C LYS A 276 19.93 18.66 -25.96
N PRO A 277 20.14 19.96 -25.68
CA PRO A 277 19.84 21.00 -26.66
C PRO A 277 20.61 20.69 -27.94
N GLY A 278 19.90 20.51 -29.05
CA GLY A 278 20.53 20.29 -30.35
C GLY A 278 21.07 21.60 -30.93
N ILE A 279 22.25 21.56 -31.53
CA ILE A 279 22.65 22.57 -32.51
C ILE A 279 21.99 22.15 -33.83
N LEU A 280 21.27 23.07 -34.50
CA LEU A 280 20.58 22.83 -35.78
C LEU A 280 19.44 21.78 -35.76
N GLY A 281 18.70 21.67 -34.65
CA GLY A 281 17.43 20.91 -34.60
C GLY A 281 17.55 19.41 -34.33
N PHE A 282 18.76 18.85 -34.27
CA PHE A 282 18.98 17.45 -33.85
C PHE A 282 19.25 17.38 -32.34
N ALA A 283 18.19 17.17 -31.55
CA ALA A 283 18.33 16.94 -30.11
C ALA A 283 19.04 15.59 -29.85
N GLY A 284 20.25 15.64 -29.33
CA GLY A 284 21.01 14.44 -28.92
C GLY A 284 20.53 13.90 -27.57
N THR A 285 21.06 12.75 -27.16
CA THR A 285 20.76 12.16 -25.84
C THR A 285 21.64 12.76 -24.73
N ASP A 286 21.06 13.10 -23.59
CA ASP A 286 21.79 13.58 -22.41
C ASP A 286 22.24 12.42 -21.52
N ASN A 287 23.27 11.72 -21.96
CA ASN A 287 23.82 10.57 -21.24
C ASN A 287 24.25 10.91 -19.80
N ALA A 288 24.70 12.14 -19.52
CA ALA A 288 25.09 12.53 -18.16
C ALA A 288 23.89 12.58 -17.22
N MET A 289 22.75 13.12 -17.68
CA MET A 289 21.53 13.14 -16.88
C MET A 289 20.92 11.73 -16.72
N ILE A 290 20.98 10.91 -17.77
CA ILE A 290 20.56 9.50 -17.72
C ILE A 290 21.40 8.72 -16.70
N ASP A 291 22.72 8.90 -16.73
CA ASP A 291 23.65 8.22 -15.82
C ASP A 291 23.45 8.67 -14.38
N TYR A 292 23.20 9.97 -14.16
CA TYR A 292 22.85 10.50 -12.86
C TYR A 292 21.57 9.87 -12.30
N VAL A 293 20.48 9.86 -13.08
CA VAL A 293 19.19 9.30 -12.63
C VAL A 293 19.29 7.78 -12.43
N ALA A 294 19.92 7.06 -13.36
CA ALA A 294 20.14 5.62 -13.22
C ALA A 294 20.98 5.29 -11.98
N GLY A 295 22.06 6.04 -11.74
CA GLY A 295 22.92 5.86 -10.56
C GLY A 295 22.19 6.13 -9.24
N GLN A 296 21.34 7.16 -9.18
CA GLN A 296 20.53 7.44 -7.99
C GLN A 296 19.48 6.36 -7.71
N LEU A 297 18.91 5.73 -8.76
CA LEU A 297 17.89 4.70 -8.62
C LEU A 297 18.45 3.33 -8.22
N ALA A 298 19.66 3.00 -8.70
CA ALA A 298 20.33 1.72 -8.46
C ALA A 298 21.45 1.80 -7.40
N ASP A 299 21.52 2.87 -6.61
CA ASP A 299 22.49 3.01 -5.52
C ASP A 299 22.22 1.93 -4.44
N ARG A 300 23.13 0.95 -4.38
CA ARG A 300 23.01 -0.22 -3.51
C ARG A 300 22.98 0.16 -2.02
N ASP A 301 23.78 1.13 -1.61
CA ASP A 301 23.87 1.54 -0.21
C ASP A 301 22.64 2.35 0.19
N ALA A 302 22.14 3.20 -0.71
CA ALA A 302 20.88 3.90 -0.52
C ALA A 302 19.71 2.91 -0.42
N ILE A 303 19.63 1.91 -1.31
CA ILE A 303 18.57 0.89 -1.28
C ILE A 303 18.62 0.09 0.02
N ALA A 304 19.81 -0.38 0.43
CA ALA A 304 19.99 -1.13 1.67
C ALA A 304 19.58 -0.31 2.91
N ARG A 305 19.91 0.99 2.96
CA ARG A 305 19.53 1.88 4.07
C ARG A 305 18.05 2.27 4.05
N SER A 306 17.45 2.39 2.88
CA SER A 306 16.11 2.99 2.70
C SER A 306 14.96 2.10 3.19
N ARG A 307 15.23 0.85 3.59
CA ARG A 307 14.22 -0.19 3.88
C ARG A 307 13.18 -0.33 2.77
N GLN A 308 13.50 0.11 1.55
CA GLN A 308 12.64 -0.07 0.40
C GLN A 308 12.74 -1.53 -0.06
N PHE A 309 11.59 -2.06 -0.42
CA PHE A 309 11.40 -3.45 -0.81
C PHE A 309 11.07 -3.49 -2.31
N PRO A 310 11.13 -4.67 -2.95
CA PRO A 310 11.15 -4.78 -4.41
C PRO A 310 9.91 -4.26 -5.13
N TYR A 311 8.75 -4.18 -4.45
CA TYR A 311 7.48 -3.85 -5.10
C TYR A 311 7.49 -2.47 -5.76
N GLN A 312 8.03 -1.45 -5.07
CA GLN A 312 8.01 -0.07 -5.56
C GLN A 312 8.86 0.12 -6.82
N PHE A 313 10.01 -0.55 -6.89
CA PHE A 313 10.88 -0.51 -8.06
C PHE A 313 10.25 -1.24 -9.24
N LEU A 314 9.68 -2.42 -9.01
CA LEU A 314 8.99 -3.16 -10.06
C LEU A 314 7.76 -2.41 -10.59
N ALA A 315 6.97 -1.81 -9.70
CA ALA A 315 5.84 -0.97 -10.10
C ALA A 315 6.29 0.23 -10.94
N ALA A 316 7.43 0.85 -10.61
CA ALA A 316 7.98 1.95 -11.41
C ALA A 316 8.45 1.47 -12.79
N TYR A 317 9.13 0.33 -12.84
CA TYR A 317 9.59 -0.29 -14.09
C TYR A 317 8.42 -0.56 -15.05
N MET A 318 7.35 -1.19 -14.56
CA MET A 318 6.17 -1.51 -15.36
C MET A 318 5.41 -0.28 -15.86
N ASN A 319 5.42 0.81 -15.07
CA ASN A 319 4.70 2.05 -15.41
C ASN A 319 5.54 3.05 -16.22
N ALA A 320 6.86 2.84 -16.35
CA ALA A 320 7.72 3.66 -17.20
C ALA A 320 7.33 3.54 -18.68
N SER A 321 7.28 4.67 -19.39
CA SER A 321 7.02 4.70 -20.85
C SER A 321 8.12 3.97 -21.62
N ASP A 322 7.81 3.45 -22.81
CA ASP A 322 8.78 2.80 -23.69
C ASP A 322 9.86 3.74 -24.22
N GLU A 323 9.57 5.04 -24.22
CA GLU A 323 10.51 6.10 -24.55
C GLU A 323 11.48 6.45 -23.41
N VAL A 324 11.25 5.95 -22.18
CA VAL A 324 12.21 6.15 -21.08
C VAL A 324 13.51 5.39 -21.43
N PRO A 325 14.69 6.04 -21.35
CA PRO A 325 15.96 5.41 -21.71
C PRO A 325 16.16 4.04 -21.08
N SER A 326 16.61 3.07 -21.88
CA SER A 326 16.78 1.67 -21.47
C SER A 326 17.67 1.54 -20.23
N LYS A 327 18.72 2.35 -20.12
CA LYS A 327 19.61 2.38 -18.94
C LYS A 327 18.87 2.67 -17.63
N ILE A 328 17.88 3.55 -17.64
CA ILE A 328 17.04 3.85 -16.45
C ILE A 328 16.10 2.67 -16.16
N LYS A 329 15.51 2.06 -17.19
CA LYS A 329 14.68 0.86 -17.03
C LYS A 329 15.49 -0.30 -16.45
N THR A 330 16.71 -0.54 -16.93
CA THR A 330 17.63 -1.52 -16.35
C THR A 330 17.97 -1.19 -14.91
N ALA A 331 18.26 0.07 -14.59
CA ALA A 331 18.53 0.49 -13.21
C ALA A 331 17.35 0.22 -12.25
N LEU A 332 16.10 0.43 -12.69
CA LEU A 332 14.91 0.08 -11.89
C LEU A 332 14.78 -1.43 -11.68
N HIS A 333 15.08 -2.22 -12.71
CA HIS A 333 15.07 -3.68 -12.61
C HIS A 333 16.14 -4.15 -11.60
N ASP A 334 17.37 -3.66 -11.74
CA ASP A 334 18.47 -3.99 -10.83
C ASP A 334 18.17 -3.54 -9.40
N ALA A 335 17.56 -2.37 -9.22
CA ALA A 335 17.14 -1.88 -7.92
C ALA A 335 16.08 -2.80 -7.26
N ALA A 336 15.14 -3.34 -8.04
CA ALA A 336 14.18 -4.32 -7.53
C ALA A 336 14.88 -5.60 -7.07
N GLU A 337 15.83 -6.12 -7.85
CA GLU A 337 16.60 -7.32 -7.50
C GLU A 337 17.51 -7.10 -6.27
N ILE A 338 18.14 -5.92 -6.16
CA ILE A 338 18.91 -5.53 -4.96
C ILE A 338 17.99 -5.43 -3.74
N ALA A 339 16.80 -4.86 -3.89
CA ALA A 339 15.83 -4.70 -2.81
C ALA A 339 15.29 -6.03 -2.26
N CYS A 340 15.33 -7.13 -3.04
CA CYS A 340 15.07 -8.48 -2.50
C CYS A 340 16.05 -8.86 -1.38
N GLY A 341 17.25 -8.27 -1.34
CA GLY A 341 18.21 -8.45 -0.25
C GLY A 341 17.75 -7.86 1.09
N ASN A 342 16.83 -6.89 1.08
CA ASN A 342 16.26 -6.28 2.28
C ASN A 342 15.14 -7.15 2.90
N VAL A 343 14.75 -8.23 2.24
CA VAL A 343 13.72 -9.15 2.73
C VAL A 343 14.27 -9.94 3.91
N PRO A 344 13.54 -10.05 5.04
CA PRO A 344 13.96 -10.82 6.19
C PRO A 344 14.25 -12.28 5.84
N THR A 345 15.24 -12.86 6.54
CA THR A 345 15.46 -14.30 6.51
C THR A 345 14.41 -14.98 7.38
N LEU A 346 13.82 -16.06 6.90
CA LEU A 346 12.80 -16.79 7.66
C LEU A 346 13.48 -17.81 8.59
N PRO A 347 12.82 -18.26 9.67
CA PRO A 347 13.39 -19.24 10.60
C PRO A 347 13.63 -20.63 9.98
N GLY A 348 13.10 -20.88 8.78
CA GLY A 348 13.33 -22.10 8.01
C GLY A 348 12.67 -22.02 6.63
N PRO A 349 12.85 -23.05 5.79
CA PRO A 349 12.20 -23.11 4.49
C PRO A 349 10.68 -23.14 4.65
N VAL A 350 9.97 -22.54 3.70
CA VAL A 350 8.51 -22.52 3.65
C VAL A 350 8.01 -23.09 2.33
N ILE A 351 6.76 -23.56 2.34
CA ILE A 351 6.05 -23.83 1.09
C ILE A 351 5.25 -22.59 0.71
N ILE A 352 5.42 -22.11 -0.50
CA ILE A 352 4.73 -20.94 -1.05
C ILE A 352 3.68 -21.43 -2.05
N GLY A 353 2.42 -21.46 -1.64
CA GLY A 353 1.30 -21.70 -2.54
C GLY A 353 0.96 -20.43 -3.30
N LEU A 354 1.24 -20.38 -4.61
CA LEU A 354 0.99 -19.20 -5.44
C LEU A 354 -0.23 -19.41 -6.32
N ASP A 355 -1.27 -18.63 -6.09
CA ASP A 355 -2.45 -18.68 -6.93
C ASP A 355 -2.16 -18.11 -8.32
N THR A 356 -2.58 -18.85 -9.35
CA THR A 356 -2.49 -18.48 -10.77
C THR A 356 -3.85 -18.58 -11.47
N SER A 357 -4.94 -18.66 -10.70
CA SER A 357 -6.32 -18.69 -11.20
C SER A 357 -6.69 -17.43 -11.97
N GLY A 358 -7.83 -17.47 -12.68
CA GLY A 358 -8.25 -16.38 -13.57
C GLY A 358 -8.36 -15.01 -12.88
N SER A 359 -8.76 -14.96 -11.60
CA SER A 359 -8.85 -13.72 -10.83
C SER A 359 -7.48 -13.08 -10.57
N MET A 360 -6.41 -13.88 -10.49
CA MET A 360 -5.04 -13.39 -10.29
C MET A 360 -4.47 -12.63 -11.49
N GLY A 361 -5.12 -12.72 -12.65
CA GLY A 361 -4.80 -11.91 -13.83
C GLY A 361 -5.23 -10.45 -13.73
N CYS A 362 -6.06 -10.09 -12.75
CA CYS A 362 -6.54 -8.72 -12.59
C CYS A 362 -5.46 -7.78 -12.02
N SER A 363 -5.66 -6.47 -12.22
CA SER A 363 -4.78 -5.44 -11.64
C SER A 363 -4.82 -5.49 -10.12
N VAL A 364 -3.66 -5.43 -9.46
CA VAL A 364 -3.55 -5.48 -8.00
C VAL A 364 -4.39 -4.41 -7.30
N THR A 365 -4.47 -3.20 -7.88
CA THR A 365 -5.23 -2.08 -7.31
C THR A 365 -6.72 -2.08 -7.69
N GLY A 366 -7.15 -3.09 -8.44
CA GLY A 366 -8.42 -3.07 -9.14
C GLY A 366 -8.44 -2.07 -10.31
N ASN A 367 -9.53 -2.09 -11.09
CA ASN A 367 -9.83 -1.13 -12.14
C ASN A 367 -10.30 0.21 -11.54
N ARG A 368 -9.45 1.24 -11.61
CA ARG A 368 -9.72 2.60 -11.13
C ARG A 368 -10.03 3.59 -12.27
N GLY A 369 -10.36 3.08 -13.46
CA GLY A 369 -10.59 3.89 -14.66
C GLY A 369 -9.30 4.31 -15.38
N ARG A 370 -9.44 5.17 -16.40
CA ARG A 370 -8.33 5.55 -17.29
C ARG A 370 -7.23 6.28 -16.51
N GLY A 371 -6.03 5.70 -16.47
CA GLY A 371 -4.85 6.28 -15.82
C GLY A 371 -4.70 6.02 -14.31
N GLY A 372 -5.69 5.39 -13.67
CA GLY A 372 -5.64 5.05 -12.23
C GLY A 372 -5.39 3.57 -11.93
N THR A 373 -5.61 2.69 -12.92
CA THR A 373 -5.42 1.24 -12.79
C THR A 373 -3.94 0.87 -12.90
N SER A 374 -3.41 0.12 -11.93
CA SER A 374 -2.03 -0.37 -11.97
C SER A 374 -1.84 -1.34 -13.14
N LYS A 375 -0.73 -1.21 -13.87
CA LYS A 375 -0.30 -2.21 -14.85
C LYS A 375 0.12 -3.54 -14.20
N MET A 376 0.43 -3.52 -12.90
CA MET A 376 0.84 -4.71 -12.15
C MET A 376 -0.38 -5.56 -11.80
N ARG A 377 -0.30 -6.87 -12.10
CA ARG A 377 -1.35 -7.84 -11.82
C ARG A 377 -1.11 -8.54 -10.48
N CYS A 378 -2.13 -9.20 -9.93
CA CYS A 378 -1.98 -9.98 -8.69
C CYS A 378 -0.94 -11.11 -8.86
N VAL A 379 -0.86 -11.75 -10.02
CA VAL A 379 0.20 -12.75 -10.30
C VAL A 379 1.61 -12.16 -10.30
N ASP A 380 1.79 -10.91 -10.75
CA ASP A 380 3.10 -10.24 -10.74
C ASP A 380 3.57 -9.98 -9.29
N VAL A 381 2.62 -9.69 -8.40
CA VAL A 381 2.86 -9.53 -6.96
C VAL A 381 3.21 -10.85 -6.30
N ALA A 382 2.45 -11.89 -6.61
CA ALA A 382 2.69 -13.24 -6.10
C ALA A 382 4.08 -13.75 -6.54
N ALA A 383 4.47 -13.49 -7.80
CA ALA A 383 5.80 -13.79 -8.33
C ALA A 383 6.91 -13.03 -7.60
N LEU A 384 6.71 -11.73 -7.36
CA LEU A 384 7.66 -10.91 -6.61
C LEU A 384 7.87 -11.43 -5.19
N PHE A 385 6.78 -11.78 -4.49
CA PHE A 385 6.88 -12.36 -3.15
C PHE A 385 7.66 -13.66 -3.15
N ALA A 386 7.38 -14.56 -4.11
CA ALA A 386 8.08 -15.83 -4.22
C ALA A 386 9.57 -15.67 -4.54
N ALA A 387 9.93 -14.82 -5.50
CA ALA A 387 11.32 -14.53 -5.84
C ALA A 387 12.08 -13.97 -4.62
N ALA A 388 11.48 -13.00 -3.92
CA ALA A 388 12.03 -12.41 -2.72
C ALA A 388 12.32 -13.44 -1.62
N ILE A 389 11.36 -14.31 -1.30
CA ILE A 389 11.54 -15.35 -0.26
C ILE A 389 12.58 -16.39 -0.69
N LEU A 390 12.53 -16.87 -1.94
CA LEU A 390 13.48 -17.86 -2.46
C LEU A 390 14.93 -17.35 -2.45
N ARG A 391 15.13 -16.05 -2.69
CA ARG A 391 16.46 -15.44 -2.67
C ARG A 391 17.11 -15.51 -1.29
N ARG A 392 16.30 -15.43 -0.23
CA ARG A 392 16.74 -15.45 1.17
C ARG A 392 16.64 -16.83 1.81
N ASN A 393 15.77 -17.70 1.29
CA ASN A 393 15.46 -19.03 1.81
C ASN A 393 15.38 -20.02 0.62
N PRO A 394 16.54 -20.40 0.03
CA PRO A 394 16.60 -21.14 -1.24
C PRO A 394 15.99 -22.54 -1.18
N ASP A 395 15.88 -23.13 0.00
CA ASP A 395 15.24 -24.44 0.22
C ASP A 395 13.71 -24.37 0.28
N SER A 396 13.13 -23.17 0.15
CA SER A 396 11.67 -22.99 0.06
C SER A 396 11.12 -23.54 -1.25
N VAL A 397 9.88 -24.00 -1.23
CA VAL A 397 9.23 -24.65 -2.38
C VAL A 397 8.08 -23.79 -2.88
N VAL A 398 8.10 -23.44 -4.17
CA VAL A 398 6.99 -22.73 -4.81
C VAL A 398 6.05 -23.72 -5.50
N ILE A 399 4.76 -23.63 -5.21
CA ILE A 399 3.71 -24.47 -5.77
C ILE A 399 2.64 -23.56 -6.40
N PRO A 400 2.74 -23.28 -7.71
CA PRO A 400 1.69 -22.55 -8.42
C PRO A 400 0.45 -23.44 -8.55
N PHE A 401 -0.74 -22.85 -8.40
CA PHE A 401 -1.97 -23.62 -8.46
C PHE A 401 -3.14 -22.82 -9.07
N ASP A 402 -4.15 -23.54 -9.53
CA ASP A 402 -5.49 -23.03 -9.84
C ASP A 402 -6.54 -24.07 -9.40
N THR A 403 -7.07 -24.88 -10.32
CA THR A 403 -7.80 -26.14 -10.09
C THR A 403 -6.87 -27.36 -10.09
N GLN A 404 -5.60 -27.18 -10.45
CA GLN A 404 -4.53 -28.18 -10.35
C GLN A 404 -3.24 -27.55 -9.82
N ALA A 405 -2.37 -28.36 -9.21
CA ALA A 405 -1.04 -27.92 -8.79
C ALA A 405 -0.04 -28.10 -9.94
N TYR A 406 0.77 -27.08 -10.20
CA TYR A 406 1.77 -27.09 -11.26
C TYR A 406 3.17 -27.31 -10.69
N LYS A 407 3.99 -28.01 -11.47
CA LYS A 407 5.42 -28.16 -11.19
C LYS A 407 6.18 -27.10 -11.95
N VAL A 408 6.75 -26.14 -11.21
CA VAL A 408 7.61 -25.12 -11.78
C VAL A 408 9.01 -25.32 -11.24
N LYS A 409 9.98 -25.45 -12.14
CA LYS A 409 11.39 -25.33 -11.77
C LYS A 409 11.65 -23.86 -11.54
N VAL A 410 11.79 -23.46 -10.28
CA VAL A 410 12.20 -22.11 -9.91
C VAL A 410 13.64 -22.18 -9.43
N ASP A 411 14.49 -21.30 -9.97
CA ASP A 411 15.85 -21.12 -9.50
C ASP A 411 15.92 -19.84 -8.64
N PRO A 412 16.61 -19.85 -7.48
CA PRO A 412 16.81 -18.62 -6.69
C PRO A 412 17.50 -17.48 -7.47
N SER A 413 18.18 -17.80 -8.57
CA SER A 413 18.78 -16.83 -9.50
C SER A 413 17.81 -16.22 -10.52
N ASP A 414 16.59 -16.77 -10.66
CA ASP A 414 15.57 -16.23 -11.58
C ASP A 414 15.20 -14.80 -11.17
N THR A 415 15.15 -13.89 -12.16
CA THR A 415 14.63 -12.53 -11.95
C THR A 415 13.14 -12.54 -11.63
N ILE A 416 12.65 -11.50 -10.96
CA ILE A 416 11.22 -11.35 -10.66
C ILE A 416 10.38 -11.37 -11.95
N LEU A 417 10.85 -10.71 -13.01
CA LEU A 417 10.15 -10.64 -14.29
C LEU A 417 10.09 -11.99 -15.01
N SER A 418 11.21 -12.72 -15.07
CA SER A 418 11.24 -14.05 -15.69
C SER A 418 10.35 -15.04 -14.93
N LEU A 419 10.34 -14.97 -13.60
CA LEU A 419 9.46 -15.78 -12.77
C LEU A 419 7.99 -15.42 -13.02
N SER A 420 7.62 -14.13 -13.02
CA SER A 420 6.24 -13.71 -13.28
C SER A 420 5.75 -14.14 -14.67
N ALA A 421 6.58 -13.93 -15.71
CA ALA A 421 6.24 -14.33 -17.07
C ALA A 421 6.05 -15.84 -17.19
N ARG A 422 6.80 -16.64 -16.43
CA ARG A 422 6.63 -18.10 -16.36
C ARG A 422 5.38 -18.49 -15.58
N LEU A 423 5.13 -17.87 -14.43
CA LEU A 423 3.93 -18.12 -13.61
C LEU A 423 2.64 -17.76 -14.34
N SER A 424 2.64 -16.67 -15.11
CA SER A 424 1.50 -16.23 -15.92
C SER A 424 1.11 -17.20 -17.04
N LYS A 425 1.96 -18.18 -17.38
CA LYS A 425 1.63 -19.24 -18.35
C LYS A 425 0.82 -20.37 -17.74
N TYR A 426 0.83 -20.49 -16.41
CA TYR A 426 0.05 -21.46 -15.68
C TYR A 426 -1.29 -20.85 -15.26
N GLY A 427 -2.32 -21.69 -15.12
CA GLY A 427 -3.61 -21.30 -14.59
C GLY A 427 -4.62 -20.75 -15.60
N GLY A 428 -5.47 -19.82 -15.15
CA GLY A 428 -6.60 -19.25 -15.92
C GLY A 428 -7.97 -19.90 -15.69
N GLY A 429 -8.04 -20.93 -14.84
CA GLY A 429 -9.27 -21.61 -14.44
C GLY A 429 -9.87 -21.11 -13.11
N GLY A 430 -10.67 -21.98 -12.47
CA GLY A 430 -11.18 -21.78 -11.11
C GLY A 430 -10.10 -21.96 -10.02
N THR A 431 -10.53 -21.96 -8.76
CA THR A 431 -9.59 -21.84 -7.62
C THR A 431 -9.83 -22.91 -6.55
N ASP A 432 -8.82 -23.74 -6.29
CA ASP A 432 -8.71 -24.69 -5.17
C ASP A 432 -7.48 -24.37 -4.32
N CYS A 433 -7.67 -23.55 -3.29
CA CYS A 433 -6.61 -23.13 -2.36
C CYS A 433 -6.04 -24.29 -1.53
N SER A 434 -6.64 -25.49 -1.54
CA SER A 434 -6.14 -26.63 -0.77
C SER A 434 -4.98 -27.37 -1.44
N LEU A 435 -4.77 -27.15 -2.75
CA LEU A 435 -3.80 -27.91 -3.55
C LEU A 435 -2.34 -27.77 -3.09
N PRO A 436 -1.82 -26.58 -2.73
CA PRO A 436 -0.46 -26.48 -2.19
C PRO A 436 -0.25 -27.34 -0.94
N PHE A 437 -1.28 -27.45 -0.09
CA PHE A 437 -1.24 -28.27 1.11
C PHE A 437 -1.31 -29.76 0.79
N VAL A 438 -2.05 -30.15 -0.26
CA VAL A 438 -2.07 -31.54 -0.75
C VAL A 438 -0.68 -31.95 -1.24
N GLU A 439 -0.02 -31.13 -2.06
CA GLU A 439 1.35 -31.38 -2.50
C GLU A 439 2.33 -31.41 -1.32
N ALA A 440 2.18 -30.50 -0.36
CA ALA A 440 2.96 -30.49 0.89
C ALA A 440 2.87 -31.82 1.65
N ASN A 441 1.65 -32.34 1.81
CA ASN A 441 1.34 -33.56 2.54
C ASN A 441 1.67 -34.85 1.78
N THR A 442 1.99 -34.78 0.49
CA THR A 442 2.25 -35.95 -0.33
C THR A 442 3.69 -35.96 -0.81
N ARG A 443 4.02 -35.04 -1.72
CA ARG A 443 5.32 -34.98 -2.37
C ARG A 443 6.43 -34.50 -1.45
N TYR A 444 6.11 -33.57 -0.55
CA TYR A 444 7.08 -32.94 0.35
C TYR A 444 6.95 -33.39 1.81
N ALA A 445 6.21 -34.48 2.06
CA ALA A 445 5.86 -34.95 3.40
C ALA A 445 7.06 -35.33 4.30
N LYS A 446 8.25 -35.55 3.71
CA LYS A 446 9.48 -35.94 4.41
C LYS A 446 10.43 -34.76 4.65
N GLN A 447 10.09 -33.55 4.20
CA GLN A 447 10.90 -32.35 4.37
C GLN A 447 10.30 -31.49 5.48
N ALA A 448 11.17 -30.92 6.30
CA ALA A 448 10.79 -30.02 7.39
C ALA A 448 10.62 -28.60 6.83
N PHE A 449 9.49 -27.96 7.14
CA PHE A 449 9.18 -26.58 6.78
C PHE A 449 8.71 -25.81 8.00
N ALA A 450 9.11 -24.54 8.10
CA ALA A 450 8.60 -23.62 9.13
C ALA A 450 7.09 -23.36 8.97
N GLY A 451 6.56 -23.48 7.75
CA GLY A 451 5.16 -23.21 7.48
C GLY A 451 4.78 -23.23 6.01
N ILE A 452 3.54 -22.80 5.77
CA ILE A 452 2.99 -22.56 4.43
C ILE A 452 2.61 -21.09 4.32
N VAL A 453 3.03 -20.43 3.24
CA VAL A 453 2.55 -19.12 2.84
C VAL A 453 1.65 -19.29 1.61
N LEU A 454 0.36 -19.06 1.79
CA LEU A 454 -0.63 -19.06 0.72
C LEU A 454 -0.82 -17.64 0.21
N VAL A 455 -0.53 -17.40 -1.07
CA VAL A 455 -0.72 -16.10 -1.74
C VAL A 455 -1.84 -16.26 -2.77
N SER A 456 -3.00 -15.69 -2.49
CA SER A 456 -4.25 -15.86 -3.26
C SER A 456 -5.16 -14.65 -3.04
N ASP A 457 -6.34 -14.63 -3.66
CA ASP A 457 -7.47 -13.78 -3.27
C ASP A 457 -8.48 -14.51 -2.37
N ASN A 458 -8.18 -15.75 -1.95
CA ASN A 458 -8.99 -16.62 -1.09
C ASN A 458 -10.37 -17.02 -1.66
N GLU A 459 -10.60 -16.80 -2.96
CA GLU A 459 -11.87 -17.07 -3.63
C GLU A 459 -11.97 -18.54 -4.11
N SER A 460 -11.64 -19.46 -3.22
CA SER A 460 -11.70 -20.90 -3.49
C SER A 460 -13.13 -21.42 -3.50
N TRP A 461 -13.49 -22.16 -4.57
CA TRP A 461 -14.83 -22.73 -4.76
C TRP A 461 -14.81 -24.17 -5.30
N ILE A 462 -13.62 -24.72 -5.52
CA ILE A 462 -13.38 -26.12 -5.88
C ILE A 462 -12.65 -26.80 -4.73
N ALA A 463 -13.01 -28.05 -4.45
CA ALA A 463 -12.25 -28.93 -3.56
C ALA A 463 -12.25 -30.35 -4.11
N SER A 464 -11.07 -30.96 -4.24
CA SER A 464 -10.91 -32.35 -4.72
C SER A 464 -11.54 -32.58 -6.11
N GLY A 465 -11.35 -31.63 -7.03
CA GLY A 465 -11.85 -31.70 -8.40
C GLY A 465 -13.37 -31.56 -8.55
N ARG A 466 -14.08 -31.11 -7.51
CA ARG A 466 -15.54 -30.87 -7.54
C ARG A 466 -15.86 -29.46 -7.07
N ARG A 467 -16.82 -28.81 -7.73
CA ARG A 467 -17.46 -27.59 -7.22
C ARG A 467 -18.06 -27.90 -5.84
N TYR A 468 -17.92 -26.99 -4.88
CA TYR A 468 -18.72 -27.09 -3.66
C TYR A 468 -20.20 -27.08 -4.04
N GLY A 469 -20.86 -28.22 -3.93
CA GLY A 469 -22.31 -28.30 -4.10
C GLY A 469 -23.01 -27.51 -2.99
N TYR A 470 -24.14 -26.87 -3.32
CA TYR A 470 -25.01 -26.22 -2.34
C TYR A 470 -25.29 -27.18 -1.16
N GLY A 471 -24.91 -26.79 0.06
CA GLY A 471 -25.36 -27.44 1.29
C GLY A 471 -24.43 -28.43 2.01
N ARG A 472 -23.09 -28.22 2.06
CA ARG A 472 -22.23 -29.03 2.95
C ARG A 472 -21.64 -28.24 4.11
N ASN A 473 -22.19 -28.51 5.30
CA ASN A 473 -21.79 -28.05 6.64
C ASN A 473 -20.38 -28.54 7.08
N GLY A 474 -19.36 -28.46 6.20
CA GLY A 474 -18.00 -28.93 6.44
C GLY A 474 -16.98 -27.80 6.58
N SER A 475 -15.77 -28.14 7.02
CA SER A 475 -14.60 -27.25 6.97
C SER A 475 -14.10 -27.06 5.55
N THR A 476 -13.41 -25.95 5.27
CA THR A 476 -12.71 -25.73 4.00
C THR A 476 -11.65 -26.81 3.73
N GLY A 477 -11.33 -27.01 2.44
CA GLY A 477 -10.25 -27.89 2.01
C GLY A 477 -8.90 -27.48 2.61
N VAL A 478 -8.63 -26.17 2.69
CA VAL A 478 -7.44 -25.59 3.32
C VAL A 478 -7.31 -26.06 4.77
N MET A 479 -8.34 -25.88 5.59
CA MET A 479 -8.29 -26.29 7.00
C MET A 479 -8.09 -27.80 7.18
N THR A 480 -8.71 -28.59 6.31
CA THR A 480 -8.58 -30.05 6.33
C THR A 480 -7.15 -30.49 6.04
N GLN A 481 -6.48 -29.86 5.07
CA GLN A 481 -5.11 -30.20 4.69
C GLN A 481 -4.07 -29.56 5.61
N TRP A 482 -4.38 -28.39 6.19
CA TRP A 482 -3.55 -27.72 7.18
C TRP A 482 -3.33 -28.56 8.43
N GLU A 483 -4.39 -29.13 9.01
CA GLU A 483 -4.23 -29.98 10.21
C GLU A 483 -3.42 -31.25 9.93
N LYS A 484 -3.53 -31.83 8.71
CA LYS A 484 -2.67 -32.94 8.28
C LYS A 484 -1.21 -32.51 8.18
N PHE A 485 -0.95 -31.36 7.58
CA PHE A 485 0.40 -30.81 7.44
C PHE A 485 1.05 -30.56 8.80
N LYS A 486 0.34 -29.88 9.69
CA LYS A 486 0.81 -29.61 11.05
C LYS A 486 1.17 -30.89 11.80
N LYS A 487 0.34 -31.93 11.69
CA LYS A 487 0.64 -33.25 12.30
C LYS A 487 1.90 -33.87 11.71
N THR A 488 2.06 -33.85 10.39
CA THR A 488 3.24 -34.38 9.69
C THR A 488 4.51 -33.63 10.10
N GLN A 489 4.49 -32.30 10.08
CA GLN A 489 5.65 -31.45 10.39
C GLN A 489 6.08 -31.56 11.85
N ARG A 490 5.13 -31.67 12.79
CA ARG A 490 5.44 -31.98 14.20
C ARG A 490 6.15 -33.32 14.35
N GLY A 491 5.77 -34.33 13.55
CA GLY A 491 6.46 -35.61 13.48
C GLY A 491 7.91 -35.52 12.96
N LEU A 492 8.24 -34.45 12.22
CA LEU A 492 9.59 -34.16 11.74
C LEU A 492 10.39 -33.23 12.69
N GLY A 493 9.84 -32.90 13.87
CA GLY A 493 10.51 -32.05 14.86
C GLY A 493 10.23 -30.55 14.73
N VAL A 494 9.35 -30.12 13.83
CA VAL A 494 8.92 -28.72 13.75
C VAL A 494 7.94 -28.42 14.88
N VAL A 495 8.35 -27.59 15.85
CA VAL A 495 7.60 -27.33 17.09
C VAL A 495 6.26 -26.66 16.81
N ASP A 496 6.27 -25.59 16.00
CA ASP A 496 5.08 -24.78 15.75
C ASP A 496 4.96 -24.36 14.27
N PRO A 497 4.54 -25.28 13.37
CA PRO A 497 4.32 -24.95 11.97
C PRO A 497 3.25 -23.86 11.84
N LYS A 498 3.53 -22.82 11.04
CA LYS A 498 2.61 -21.69 10.84
C LYS A 498 2.01 -21.64 9.43
N LEU A 499 0.79 -21.10 9.33
CA LEU A 499 0.13 -20.78 8.07
C LEU A 499 -0.02 -19.26 7.95
N VAL A 500 0.47 -18.69 6.86
CA VAL A 500 0.21 -17.30 6.50
C VAL A 500 -0.62 -17.25 5.22
N CYS A 501 -1.78 -16.62 5.27
CA CYS A 501 -2.66 -16.39 4.14
C CYS A 501 -2.56 -14.92 3.72
N ILE A 502 -1.89 -14.64 2.61
CA ILE A 502 -1.79 -13.31 2.00
C ILE A 502 -2.91 -13.21 0.96
N ASP A 503 -3.92 -12.43 1.30
CA ASP A 503 -5.08 -12.13 0.48
C ASP A 503 -4.82 -10.87 -0.37
N ILE A 504 -4.37 -11.01 -1.61
CA ILE A 504 -3.95 -9.85 -2.43
C ILE A 504 -5.11 -8.86 -2.65
N GLN A 505 -6.36 -9.32 -2.68
CA GLN A 505 -7.54 -8.48 -2.81
C GLN A 505 -8.60 -8.91 -1.78
N PRO A 506 -8.59 -8.37 -0.56
CA PRO A 506 -9.45 -8.89 0.50
C PRO A 506 -10.93 -8.59 0.27
N TYR A 507 -11.75 -9.62 0.45
CA TYR A 507 -13.23 -9.56 0.35
C TYR A 507 -13.96 -9.77 1.69
N GLY A 508 -13.22 -9.82 2.81
CA GLY A 508 -13.80 -10.00 4.15
C GLY A 508 -14.14 -11.44 4.53
N THR A 509 -13.80 -12.40 3.66
CA THR A 509 -13.85 -13.84 3.95
C THR A 509 -12.46 -14.46 3.84
N THR A 510 -12.24 -15.61 4.47
CA THR A 510 -10.97 -16.36 4.38
C THR A 510 -11.21 -17.85 4.27
N GLN A 511 -10.27 -18.58 3.66
CA GLN A 511 -10.25 -20.03 3.63
C GLN A 511 -9.73 -20.66 4.93
N ALA A 512 -9.12 -19.89 5.82
CA ALA A 512 -8.59 -20.35 7.10
C ALA A 512 -8.86 -19.31 8.20
N PRO A 513 -9.69 -19.62 9.22
CA PRO A 513 -10.01 -18.67 10.27
C PRO A 513 -8.77 -18.39 11.11
N GLU A 514 -8.66 -17.17 11.63
CA GLU A 514 -7.52 -16.74 12.44
C GLU A 514 -7.37 -17.62 13.70
N ARG A 515 -6.14 -18.10 13.94
CA ARG A 515 -5.75 -18.96 15.08
C ARG A 515 -4.31 -18.64 15.47
N ASP A 516 -3.83 -19.18 16.58
CA ASP A 516 -2.42 -18.99 17.01
C ASP A 516 -1.39 -19.49 15.98
N ASP A 517 -1.79 -20.45 15.14
CA ASP A 517 -0.98 -21.02 14.06
C ASP A 517 -1.34 -20.47 12.67
N ILE A 518 -2.32 -19.55 12.56
CA ILE A 518 -2.84 -19.04 11.27
C ILE A 518 -2.95 -17.51 11.27
N LEU A 519 -2.20 -16.86 10.40
CA LEU A 519 -2.24 -15.42 10.16
C LEU A 519 -2.91 -15.11 8.82
N ASN A 520 -3.87 -14.18 8.81
CA ASN A 520 -4.48 -13.65 7.60
C ASN A 520 -4.01 -12.21 7.38
N ILE A 521 -3.41 -11.94 6.24
CA ILE A 521 -2.91 -10.62 5.83
C ILE A 521 -3.70 -10.18 4.61
N GLY A 522 -4.33 -9.02 4.68
CA GLY A 522 -4.95 -8.41 3.52
C GLY A 522 -3.92 -7.66 2.67
N GLY A 523 -4.18 -7.63 1.37
CA GLY A 523 -3.52 -6.91 0.29
C GLY A 523 -2.02 -7.19 0.18
N PHE A 524 -1.35 -6.32 -0.56
CA PHE A 524 0.09 -6.42 -0.71
C PHE A 524 0.78 -5.08 -0.56
N SER A 525 1.70 -5.03 0.39
CA SER A 525 2.68 -3.97 0.53
C SER A 525 4.01 -4.58 0.98
N ASP A 526 5.04 -3.77 0.87
CA ASP A 526 6.37 -4.10 1.34
C ASP A 526 6.45 -4.51 2.83
N ALA A 527 5.51 -4.03 3.66
CA ALA A 527 5.44 -4.38 5.07
C ALA A 527 5.10 -5.87 5.32
N VAL A 528 4.48 -6.55 4.35
CA VAL A 528 4.05 -7.95 4.47
C VAL A 528 5.23 -8.87 4.78
N PHE A 529 6.41 -8.60 4.23
CA PHE A 529 7.60 -9.42 4.47
C PHE A 529 8.01 -9.46 5.94
N ASN A 530 7.96 -8.31 6.64
CA ASN A 530 8.31 -8.24 8.05
C ASN A 530 7.27 -8.98 8.91
N VAL A 531 5.99 -8.77 8.63
CA VAL A 531 4.89 -9.43 9.34
C VAL A 531 4.97 -10.96 9.19
N VAL A 532 5.26 -11.46 7.99
CA VAL A 532 5.46 -12.90 7.74
C VAL A 532 6.64 -13.44 8.56
N SER A 533 7.77 -12.72 8.57
CA SER A 533 8.97 -13.13 9.32
C SER A 533 8.69 -13.21 10.82
N SER A 534 8.14 -12.14 11.40
CA SER A 534 7.85 -12.07 12.84
C SER A 534 6.88 -13.17 13.29
N PHE A 535 5.82 -13.42 12.51
CA PHE A 535 4.86 -14.47 12.83
C PHE A 535 5.47 -15.88 12.78
N LEU A 536 6.35 -16.15 11.82
CA LEU A 536 7.05 -17.43 11.71
C LEU A 536 8.06 -17.63 12.85
N GLU A 537 8.64 -16.56 13.39
CA GLU A 537 9.57 -16.59 14.53
C GLU A 537 8.88 -16.77 15.90
N ASN A 538 7.55 -16.94 15.92
CA ASN A 538 6.71 -16.97 17.13
C ASN A 538 6.70 -15.67 17.94
N ASP A 539 7.08 -14.55 17.32
CA ASP A 539 6.71 -13.25 17.86
C ASP A 539 5.20 -13.09 17.58
N ALA A 540 4.38 -13.22 18.62
CA ALA A 540 2.93 -13.37 18.51
C ALA A 540 2.21 -12.05 18.14
N SER A 541 2.71 -11.35 17.13
CA SER A 541 2.10 -10.16 16.56
C SER A 541 0.96 -10.57 15.63
N ARG A 542 -0.25 -10.64 16.21
CA ARG A 542 -1.48 -10.72 15.40
C ARG A 542 -1.76 -9.35 14.82
N PHE A 543 -2.33 -9.28 13.62
CA PHE A 543 -2.62 -8.01 12.96
C PHE A 543 -3.45 -7.05 13.84
N VAL A 544 -4.49 -7.56 14.52
CA VAL A 544 -5.28 -6.77 15.49
C VAL A 544 -4.45 -6.35 16.71
N ARG A 545 -3.55 -7.19 17.20
CA ARG A 545 -2.64 -6.84 18.32
C ARG A 545 -1.61 -5.79 17.93
N GLU A 546 -1.15 -5.79 16.67
CA GLU A 546 -0.27 -4.75 16.16
C GLU A 546 -0.97 -3.38 16.12
N VAL A 547 -2.26 -3.37 15.80
CA VAL A 547 -3.10 -2.18 15.90
C VAL A 547 -3.30 -1.80 17.36
N GLU A 548 -3.65 -2.74 18.24
CA GLU A 548 -3.91 -2.48 19.66
C GLU A 548 -2.66 -2.02 20.44
N SER A 549 -1.47 -2.37 19.97
CA SER A 549 -0.17 -1.92 20.52
C SER A 549 0.23 -0.51 20.09
N VAL A 550 -0.53 0.14 19.20
CA VAL A 550 -0.30 1.53 18.86
C VAL A 550 -0.65 2.40 20.07
N GLU A 551 0.34 3.12 20.58
CA GLU A 551 0.14 4.18 21.58
C GLU A 551 -0.65 5.33 20.95
N LEU A 552 -1.53 5.98 21.70
CA LEU A 552 -2.39 7.07 21.21
C LEU A 552 -1.83 8.46 21.53
#